data_AF-A0A0H3KKB7-F1
#
_entry.id   AF-A0A0H3KKB7-F1
#
_cell.length_a   1.000
_cell.length_b   1.000
_cell.length_c   1.000
_cell.angle_alpha   90.00
_cell.angle_beta   90.00
_cell.angle_gamma   90.00
#
_symmetry.space_group_name_H-M   'P 1'
#
loop_
_entity.id
_entity.type
_entity.pdbx_description
1 polymer ?
#
loop_
_entity_poly.entity_id
_entity_poly.type
_entity_poly.pdbx_seq_one_letter_code
_entity_poly.pdbx_strand_id
1 'polypeptide(L)'
;MTRAYTYRGYTIDVDCEFRLDDTPDADTMDDARFGFVAVVQVRAVDTPSRVLAPIRLADDGGRLFTDSLAAVRAGRTAGEILVDDLLIGACAADRAARG
;
A
#
# COMPACT_ATOMS: atom_id res chain seq x y z
N MET A 1 -7.17 8.62 6.66
CA MET A 1 -8.50 8.27 6.10
C MET A 1 -8.42 6.83 5.66
N THR A 2 -9.19 5.94 6.28
CA THR A 2 -9.06 4.51 6.03
C THR A 2 -10.17 4.00 5.12
N ARG A 3 -9.81 3.23 4.10
CA ARG A 3 -10.74 2.53 3.21
C ARG A 3 -10.37 1.06 3.12
N ALA A 4 -11.36 0.18 3.25
CA ALA A 4 -11.18 -1.26 3.15
C ALA A 4 -11.84 -1.78 1.86
N TYR A 5 -11.14 -2.67 1.15
CA TYR A 5 -11.58 -3.26 -0.10
C TYR A 5 -11.41 -4.77 -0.05
N THR A 6 -12.43 -5.53 -0.45
CA THR A 6 -12.29 -6.98 -0.64
C THR A 6 -11.81 -7.27 -2.05
N TYR A 7 -10.72 -8.03 -2.18
CA TYR A 7 -10.15 -8.45 -3.45
C TYR A 7 -9.66 -9.89 -3.36
N ARG A 8 -10.21 -10.78 -4.21
CA ARG A 8 -9.81 -12.20 -4.33
C ARG A 8 -9.71 -12.98 -3.01
N GLY A 9 -10.61 -12.71 -2.06
CA GLY A 9 -10.61 -13.38 -0.73
C GLY A 9 -9.65 -12.76 0.29
N TYR A 10 -9.08 -11.60 -0.02
CA TYR A 10 -8.29 -10.78 0.88
C TYR A 10 -8.98 -9.45 1.13
N THR A 11 -8.71 -8.86 2.30
CA THR A 11 -9.09 -7.50 2.65
C THR A 11 -7.85 -6.62 2.53
N ILE A 12 -7.94 -5.60 1.68
CA ILE A 12 -6.93 -4.57 1.49
C ILE A 12 -7.41 -3.33 2.26
N ASP A 13 -6.74 -3.00 3.35
CA ASP A 13 -6.94 -1.73 4.05
C ASP A 13 -5.93 -0.72 3.54
N VAL A 14 -6.43 0.46 3.16
CA VAL A 14 -5.63 1.60 2.74
C VAL A 14 -5.90 2.74 3.70
N ASP A 15 -4.91 3.09 4.51
CA ASP A 15 -4.96 4.30 5.33
C ASP A 15 -4.14 5.42 4.71
N CYS A 16 -4.79 6.55 4.48
CA CYS A 16 -4.16 7.77 4.01
C CYS A 16 -3.73 8.60 5.21
N GLU A 17 -2.42 8.69 5.47
CA GLU A 17 -1.85 9.52 6.53
C GLU A 17 -1.33 10.83 5.94
N PHE A 18 -1.58 11.95 6.61
CA PHE A 18 -0.94 13.21 6.31
C PHE A 18 0.44 13.27 6.97
N ARG A 19 1.45 13.73 6.23
CA ARG A 19 2.84 13.85 6.70
C ARG A 19 3.35 15.24 6.37
N LEU A 20 4.09 15.82 7.31
CA LEU A 20 4.99 16.94 7.06
C LEU A 20 6.36 16.34 6.78
N ASP A 21 6.99 16.71 5.67
CA ASP A 21 8.35 16.26 5.39
C ASP A 21 9.32 17.21 6.12
N ASP A 22 9.84 16.77 7.26
CA ASP A 22 10.76 17.55 8.10
C ASP A 22 12.22 17.44 7.65
N THR A 23 12.50 16.70 6.57
CA THR A 23 13.86 16.47 6.08
C THR A 23 14.30 17.65 5.21
N PRO A 24 15.28 18.47 5.63
CA PRO A 24 15.77 19.58 4.82
C PRO A 24 16.74 19.04 3.77
N ASP A 25 16.22 18.55 2.64
CA ASP A 25 17.09 18.31 1.49
C ASP A 25 17.44 19.66 0.86
N ALA A 26 18.70 20.05 1.00
CA ALA A 26 19.24 21.37 0.69
C ALA A 26 19.20 21.75 -0.80
N ASP A 27 18.76 20.85 -1.69
CA ASP A 27 18.85 21.02 -3.15
C ASP A 27 17.51 20.93 -3.90
N THR A 28 16.38 20.76 -3.23
CA THR A 28 15.07 20.75 -3.93
C THR A 28 14.16 21.85 -3.42
N MET A 29 14.42 23.07 -3.90
CA MET A 29 13.41 24.14 -3.95
C MET A 29 12.33 23.78 -4.98
N ASP A 30 11.53 22.73 -4.76
CA ASP A 30 10.16 22.71 -5.28
C ASP A 30 9.38 21.48 -4.83
N ASP A 31 8.10 21.74 -4.59
CA ASP A 31 6.99 20.83 -4.38
C ASP A 31 6.85 20.15 -3.01
N ALA A 32 5.90 20.71 -2.25
CA ALA A 32 5.15 20.13 -1.14
C ALA A 32 5.95 19.63 0.07
N ARG A 33 6.26 20.56 1.00
CA ARG A 33 6.72 20.30 2.39
C ARG A 33 5.75 19.45 3.24
N PHE A 34 4.62 19.07 2.67
CA PHE A 34 3.55 18.33 3.30
C PHE A 34 2.76 17.58 2.25
N GLY A 35 2.24 16.42 2.60
CA GLY A 35 1.45 15.62 1.69
C GLY A 35 0.90 14.38 2.35
N PHE A 36 0.59 13.38 1.55
CA PHE A 36 -0.03 12.15 1.99
C PHE A 36 0.85 10.95 1.69
N VAL A 37 0.79 9.95 2.57
CA VAL A 37 1.30 8.61 2.31
C VAL A 37 0.15 7.63 2.38
N ALA A 38 0.19 6.62 1.52
CA ALA A 38 -0.77 5.51 1.59
C ALA A 38 -0.13 4.35 2.36
N VAL A 39 -0.74 3.97 3.47
CA VAL A 39 -0.36 2.79 4.24
C VAL A 39 -1.29 1.65 3.85
N VAL A 40 -0.72 0.66 3.16
CA VAL A 40 -1.44 -0.51 2.66
C VAL A 40 -1.21 -1.68 3.58
N GLN A 41 -2.28 -2.30 4.02
CA GLN A 41 -2.26 -3.51 4.83
C GLN A 41 -3.16 -4.56 4.17
N VAL A 42 -2.59 -5.73 3.89
CA VAL A 42 -3.34 -6.88 3.37
C VAL A 42 -3.59 -7.89 4.49
N ARG A 43 -4.84 -8.35 4.61
CA ARG A 43 -5.31 -9.34 5.58
C ARG A 43 -6.12 -10.43 4.86
N ALA A 44 -6.08 -11.67 5.34
CA ALA A 44 -6.96 -12.71 4.84
C ALA A 44 -8.40 -12.44 5.32
N VAL A 45 -9.41 -12.71 4.49
CA VAL A 45 -10.82 -12.46 4.87
C VAL A 45 -11.24 -13.29 6.10
N ASP A 46 -10.69 -14.50 6.24
CA ASP A 46 -11.05 -15.44 7.30
C ASP A 46 -10.06 -15.47 8.48
N THR A 47 -9.06 -14.59 8.49
CA THR A 47 -8.09 -14.56 9.59
C THR A 47 -7.70 -13.13 9.93
N PRO A 48 -7.76 -12.72 11.21
CA PRO A 48 -7.33 -11.39 11.62
C PRO A 48 -5.81 -11.18 11.48
N SER A 49 -5.05 -12.21 11.12
CA SER A 49 -3.62 -12.13 10.89
C SER A 49 -3.32 -11.30 9.65
N ARG A 50 -2.40 -10.36 9.83
CA ARG A 50 -1.78 -9.63 8.73
C ARG A 50 -0.94 -10.60 7.93
N VAL A 51 -1.16 -10.63 6.62
CA VAL A 51 -0.40 -11.52 5.73
C VAL A 51 0.97 -10.91 5.43
N LEU A 52 1.06 -9.57 5.48
CA LEU A 52 2.26 -8.79 5.20
C LEU A 52 2.42 -7.67 6.23
N ALA A 53 3.64 -7.18 6.42
CA ALA A 53 3.87 -5.92 7.12
C ALA A 53 3.19 -4.75 6.36
N PRO A 54 2.73 -3.68 7.04
CA PRO A 54 2.19 -2.52 6.36
C PRO A 54 3.21 -1.91 5.40
N ILE A 55 2.79 -1.64 4.17
CA ILE A 55 3.63 -1.01 3.17
C ILE A 55 3.23 0.46 3.08
N ARG A 56 4.22 1.36 3.14
CA ARG A 56 4.02 2.79 2.94
C ARG A 56 4.39 3.15 1.52
N LEU A 57 3.46 3.79 0.83
CA LEU A 57 3.63 4.27 -0.53
C LEU A 57 3.67 5.79 -0.53
N ALA A 58 4.54 6.30 -1.38
CA ALA A 58 4.70 7.71 -1.71
C ALA A 58 4.49 7.86 -3.23
N ASP A 59 4.41 9.10 -3.69
CA ASP A 59 4.29 9.46 -5.10
C ASP A 59 5.56 9.13 -5.88
N ASP A 60 5.48 9.26 -7.20
CA ASP A 60 6.59 9.00 -8.11
C ASP A 60 7.83 9.80 -7.71
N GLY A 61 8.97 9.12 -7.62
CA GLY A 61 10.22 9.71 -7.14
C GLY A 61 10.37 9.76 -5.62
N GLY A 62 9.51 9.07 -4.87
CA GLY A 62 9.62 8.94 -3.41
C GLY A 62 9.08 10.13 -2.63
N ARG A 63 8.44 11.08 -3.31
CA ARG A 63 7.85 12.29 -2.71
C ARG A 63 6.50 11.97 -2.08
N LEU A 64 6.02 12.81 -1.16
CA LEU A 64 4.66 12.66 -0.63
C LEU A 64 3.62 12.92 -1.72
N PHE A 65 2.49 12.21 -1.67
CA PHE A 65 1.35 12.50 -2.56
C PHE A 65 0.79 13.89 -2.25
N THR A 66 0.55 14.70 -3.28
CA THR A 66 -0.09 16.02 -3.11
C THR A 66 -1.59 15.92 -2.84
N ASP A 67 -2.22 14.80 -3.24
CA ASP A 67 -3.65 14.54 -3.10
C ASP A 67 -3.94 13.22 -2.34
N SER A 68 -4.85 13.31 -1.38
CA SER A 68 -5.31 12.16 -0.59
C SER A 68 -6.01 11.09 -1.45
N LEU A 69 -6.71 11.49 -2.51
CA LEU A 69 -7.38 10.55 -3.40
C LEU A 69 -6.36 9.81 -4.29
N ALA A 70 -5.33 10.49 -4.76
CA ALA A 70 -4.18 9.86 -5.43
C ALA A 70 -3.51 8.81 -4.53
N ALA A 71 -3.22 9.16 -3.26
CA ALA A 71 -2.65 8.23 -2.29
C ALA A 71 -3.53 6.98 -2.10
N VAL A 72 -4.84 7.16 -1.90
CA VAL A 72 -5.77 6.04 -1.72
C VAL A 72 -5.88 5.16 -2.96
N ARG A 73 -5.87 5.75 -4.16
CA ARG A 73 -5.92 4.99 -5.42
C ARG A 73 -4.64 4.17 -5.60
N ALA A 74 -3.47 4.78 -5.40
CA ALA A 74 -2.19 4.10 -5.44
C ALA A 74 -2.15 2.95 -4.43
N GLY A 75 -2.61 3.19 -3.19
CA GLY A 75 -2.69 2.17 -2.16
C GLY A 75 -3.58 0.99 -2.52
N ARG A 76 -4.73 1.24 -3.17
CA ARG A 76 -5.60 0.17 -3.65
C ARG A 76 -4.91 -0.67 -4.73
N THR A 77 -4.38 -0.02 -5.76
CA THR A 77 -3.72 -0.71 -6.87
C THR A 77 -2.52 -1.53 -6.38
N ALA A 78 -1.70 -0.97 -5.49
CA ALA A 78 -0.59 -1.70 -4.89
C ALA A 78 -1.07 -2.90 -4.06
N GLY A 79 -2.15 -2.76 -3.29
CA GLY A 79 -2.76 -3.87 -2.56
C GLY A 79 -3.22 -5.01 -3.48
N GLU A 80 -3.85 -4.69 -4.60
CA GLU A 80 -4.28 -5.67 -5.60
C GLU A 80 -3.08 -6.40 -6.22
N ILE A 81 -2.00 -5.67 -6.56
CA ILE A 81 -0.73 -6.24 -7.07
C ILE A 81 -0.09 -7.18 -6.04
N LEU A 82 -0.01 -6.77 -4.77
CA LEU A 82 0.56 -7.60 -3.70
C LEU A 82 -0.20 -8.92 -3.53
N VAL A 83 -1.53 -8.87 -3.61
CA VAL A 83 -2.36 -10.08 -3.55
C VAL A 83 -2.06 -10.99 -4.74
N ASP A 84 -2.01 -10.44 -5.95
CA ASP A 84 -1.82 -11.22 -7.16
C ASP A 84 -0.44 -11.87 -7.23
N ASP A 85 0.62 -11.11 -6.95
CA ASP A 85 2.00 -11.56 -7.06
C ASP A 85 2.41 -12.49 -5.90
N LEU A 86 2.06 -12.12 -4.66
CA LEU A 86 2.61 -12.78 -3.48
C LEU A 86 1.68 -13.83 -2.88
N LEU A 87 0.36 -13.69 -3.01
CA LEU A 87 -0.59 -14.52 -2.28
C LEU A 87 -1.28 -15.54 -3.19
N ILE A 88 -1.72 -15.10 -4.36
CA ILE A 88 -2.31 -15.98 -5.36
C ILE A 88 -1.23 -16.78 -6.09
N GLY A 89 -0.14 -16.13 -6.50
CA GLY A 89 1.03 -16.80 -7.12
C GLY A 89 1.66 -17.87 -6.22
N ALA A 90 1.83 -17.58 -4.93
CA ALA A 90 2.39 -18.53 -3.96
C ALA A 90 1.47 -19.73 -3.69
N CYS A 91 0.14 -19.56 -3.70
CA CYS A 91 -0.80 -20.65 -3.52
C CYS A 91 -0.72 -21.69 -4.66
N ALA A 92 -0.47 -21.24 -5.90
CA ALA A 92 -0.26 -22.12 -7.04
C ALA A 92 1.07 -22.90 -6.93
N ALA A 93 2.15 -22.23 -6.51
CA ALA A 93 3.47 -22.84 -6.34
C ALA A 93 3.52 -23.88 -5.20
N ASP A 94 2.95 -23.56 -4.02
CA ASP A 94 2.89 -24.51 -2.88
C ASP A 94 2.04 -25.74 -3.20
N ARG A 95 0.98 -25.59 -4.02
CA ARG A 95 0.16 -26.72 -4.49
C ARG A 95 0.89 -27.61 -5.49
N ALA A 96 1.71 -27.03 -6.38
CA ALA A 96 2.54 -27.78 -7.33
C ALA A 96 3.71 -28.52 -6.64
N ALA A 97 4.23 -27.98 -5.53
CA ALA A 97 5.30 -28.60 -4.75
C ALA A 97 4.83 -29.80 -3.89
N ARG A 98 3.53 -30.00 -3.72
CA ARG A 98 2.93 -31.07 -2.90
C ARG A 98 2.24 -32.17 -3.70
N GLY A 99 2.21 -32.09 -5.04
CA GLY A 99 1.65 -33.10 -5.94
C GLY A 99 2.74 -33.92 -6.61
#